data_AF-A0A527ZWB6-F1
#
_entry.id   AF-A0A527ZWB6-F1
#
_cell.length_a   1.000
_cell.length_b   1.000
_cell.length_c   1.000
_cell.angle_alpha   90.00
_cell.angle_beta   90.00
_cell.angle_gamma   90.00
#
_symmetry.space_group_name_H-M   'P 1'
#
loop_
_entity.id
_entity.type
_entity.pdbx_description
1 polymer ?
#
loop_
_entity_poly.entity_id
_entity_poly.type
_entity_poly.pdbx_seq_one_letter_code
_entity_poly.pdbx_strand_id
1 'polypeptide(L)'
;LTATEDQIAALERALDVLLEAWTSADPIEVMRATTKFYEVLFDAADKRIAWEIVQGLNVRINQLRSMTIASVDRRDAAIAEMTDIMNAIKSRNGDEAEAAARRHVEQAWRIAQQTLRNS
;
A
#
# COMPACT_ATOMS: atom_id res chain seq x y z
N LEU A 1 11.76 10.48 10.82
CA LEU A 1 10.47 10.80 10.16
C LEU A 1 10.05 12.23 10.51
N THR A 2 9.96 13.13 9.53
CA THR A 2 9.72 14.58 9.70
C THR A 2 8.31 15.05 9.32
N ALA A 3 7.41 14.12 8.94
CA ALA A 3 6.03 14.44 8.59
C ALA A 3 5.31 15.19 9.74
N THR A 4 4.50 16.18 9.38
CA THR A 4 3.64 16.91 10.31
C THR A 4 2.49 16.05 10.79
N GLU A 5 1.85 16.42 11.90
CA GLU A 5 0.66 15.73 12.40
C GLU A 5 -0.48 15.74 11.38
N ASP A 6 -0.67 16.84 10.64
CA ASP A 6 -1.69 16.93 9.58
C ASP A 6 -1.40 15.96 8.42
N GLN A 7 -0.13 15.77 8.07
CA GLN A 7 0.29 14.82 7.03
C GLN A 7 0.08 13.37 7.49
N ILE A 8 0.40 13.07 8.74
CA ILE A 8 0.13 11.75 9.34
C ILE A 8 -1.38 11.48 9.36
N ALA A 9 -2.19 12.45 9.80
CA ALA A 9 -3.64 12.31 9.83
C ALA A 9 -4.26 12.17 8.42
N ALA A 10 -3.68 12.82 7.40
CA ALA A 10 -4.09 12.62 6.01
C ALA A 10 -3.80 11.19 5.52
N LEU A 11 -2.65 10.63 5.89
CA LEU A 11 -2.29 9.26 5.57
C LEU A 11 -3.19 8.25 6.28
N GLU A 12 -3.54 8.49 7.55
CA GLU A 12 -4.51 7.67 8.29
C GLU A 12 -5.87 7.65 7.61
N ARG A 13 -6.40 8.80 7.21
CA ARG A 13 -7.67 8.86 6.46
C ARG A 13 -7.60 8.10 5.14
N ALA A 14 -6.47 8.15 4.45
CA ALA A 14 -6.29 7.38 3.22
C ALA A 14 -6.23 5.87 3.49
N LEU A 15 -5.65 5.45 4.63
CA LEU A 15 -5.69 4.06 5.07
C LEU A 15 -7.12 3.64 5.41
N ASP A 16 -7.88 4.43 6.16
CA ASP A 16 -9.27 4.11 6.52
C ASP A 16 -10.13 3.85 5.27
N VAL A 17 -10.00 4.71 4.25
CA VAL A 17 -10.68 4.53 2.96
C VAL A 17 -10.23 3.22 2.27
N LEU A 18 -8.94 2.87 2.35
CA LEU A 18 -8.45 1.60 1.81
C LEU A 18 -9.01 0.39 2.56
N LEU A 19 -9.07 0.45 3.89
CA LEU A 19 -9.64 -0.61 4.71
C LEU A 19 -11.14 -0.78 4.43
N GLU A 20 -11.86 0.33 4.26
CA GLU A 20 -13.27 0.31 3.86
C GLU A 20 -13.44 -0.27 2.45
N ALA A 21 -12.58 0.07 1.49
CA ALA A 21 -12.62 -0.51 0.14
C ALA A 21 -12.42 -2.04 0.17
N TRP A 22 -11.63 -2.57 1.09
CA TRP A 22 -11.54 -4.03 1.28
C TRP A 22 -12.85 -4.66 1.79
N THR A 23 -13.73 -3.89 2.42
CA THR A 23 -15.06 -4.37 2.86
C THR A 23 -16.08 -4.42 1.73
N SER A 24 -15.96 -3.56 0.70
CA SER A 24 -16.92 -3.47 -0.41
C SER A 24 -16.84 -4.67 -1.37
N ALA A 25 -15.78 -5.48 -1.27
CA ALA A 25 -15.47 -6.58 -2.18
C ALA A 25 -15.35 -6.16 -3.66
N ASP A 26 -15.15 -4.87 -3.95
CA ASP A 26 -14.86 -4.34 -5.28
C ASP A 26 -13.33 -4.17 -5.47
N PRO A 27 -12.68 -5.03 -6.28
CA PRO A 27 -11.24 -4.93 -6.53
C PRO A 27 -10.81 -3.58 -7.13
N ILE A 28 -11.67 -2.92 -7.90
CA ILE A 28 -11.36 -1.63 -8.54
C ILE A 28 -11.24 -0.55 -7.47
N GLU A 29 -12.16 -0.54 -6.50
CA GLU A 29 -12.11 0.40 -5.38
C GLU A 29 -10.88 0.17 -4.50
N VAL A 30 -10.52 -1.09 -4.22
CA VAL A 30 -9.29 -1.43 -3.51
C VAL A 30 -8.05 -0.91 -4.26
N MET A 31 -8.00 -1.08 -5.59
CA MET A 31 -6.88 -0.58 -6.41
C MET A 31 -6.78 0.95 -6.38
N ARG A 32 -7.91 1.66 -6.48
CA ARG A 32 -7.96 3.12 -6.41
C ARG A 32 -7.51 3.63 -5.05
N ALA A 33 -8.07 3.08 -3.98
CA ALA A 33 -7.72 3.47 -2.61
C ALA A 33 -6.24 3.16 -2.29
N THR A 34 -5.72 2.02 -2.76
CA THR A 34 -4.28 1.69 -2.60
C THR A 34 -3.40 2.72 -3.29
N THR A 35 -3.75 3.12 -4.52
CA THR A 35 -3.00 4.15 -5.26
C THR A 35 -3.02 5.48 -4.51
N LYS A 36 -4.18 5.88 -3.99
CA LYS A 36 -4.34 7.11 -3.21
C LYS A 36 -3.53 7.08 -1.90
N PHE A 37 -3.49 5.95 -1.20
CA PHE A 37 -2.65 5.79 -0.02
C PHE A 37 -1.17 6.05 -0.33
N TYR A 38 -0.64 5.46 -1.41
CA TYR A 38 0.76 5.68 -1.78
C TYR A 38 1.05 7.12 -2.20
N GLU A 39 0.15 7.76 -2.95
CA GLU A 39 0.28 9.20 -3.28
C GLU A 39 0.46 10.04 -2.00
N VAL A 40 -0.46 9.88 -1.04
CA VAL A 40 -0.41 10.61 0.24
C VAL A 40 0.85 10.28 1.05
N LEU A 41 1.29 9.02 1.03
CA LEU A 41 2.52 8.60 1.71
C LEU A 41 3.76 9.30 1.15
N PHE A 42 3.90 9.35 -0.18
CA PHE A 42 5.04 10.01 -0.82
C PHE A 42 5.03 11.53 -0.59
N ASP A 43 3.85 12.15 -0.61
CA ASP A 43 3.69 13.57 -0.30
C ASP A 43 4.05 13.88 1.16
N ALA A 44 3.59 13.07 2.11
CA ALA A 44 3.93 13.21 3.53
C ALA A 44 5.43 13.02 3.81
N ALA A 45 6.13 12.24 2.98
CA ALA A 45 7.56 12.01 3.08
C ALA A 45 8.42 13.08 2.36
N ASP A 46 7.80 14.09 1.73
CA ASP A 46 8.45 15.06 0.85
C ASP A 46 9.24 14.39 -0.29
N LYS A 47 8.64 13.35 -0.89
CA LYS A 47 9.24 12.51 -1.93
C LYS A 47 8.50 12.60 -3.27
N ARG A 48 8.07 13.81 -3.65
CA ARG A 48 7.30 14.07 -4.88
C ARG A 48 7.99 13.57 -6.16
N ILE A 49 9.31 13.68 -6.27
CA ILE A 49 10.07 13.14 -7.42
C ILE A 49 10.01 11.60 -7.44
N ALA A 50 10.10 10.95 -6.28
CA ALA A 50 9.96 9.50 -6.21
C ALA A 50 8.54 9.06 -6.58
N TRP A 51 7.52 9.84 -6.23
CA TRP A 51 6.15 9.61 -6.68
C TRP A 51 6.03 9.65 -8.21
N GLU A 52 6.61 10.64 -8.88
CA GLU A 52 6.60 10.72 -10.36
C GLU A 52 7.25 9.49 -11.01
N ILE A 53 8.36 8.98 -10.44
CA ILE A 53 9.00 7.74 -10.90
C ILE A 53 8.07 6.54 -10.72
N VAL A 54 7.44 6.42 -9.54
CA VAL A 54 6.46 5.36 -9.26
C VAL A 54 5.28 5.44 -10.23
N GLN A 55 4.82 6.65 -10.57
CA GLN A 55 3.75 6.86 -11.54
C GLN A 55 4.12 6.33 -12.93
N GLY A 56 5.37 6.51 -13.36
CA GLY A 56 5.89 5.91 -14.60
C GLY A 56 5.86 4.37 -14.61
N LEU A 57 5.79 3.74 -13.43
CA LEU A 57 5.70 2.28 -13.25
C LEU A 57 4.27 1.79 -12.96
N ASN A 58 3.28 2.68 -12.89
CA ASN A 58 1.92 2.34 -12.45
C ASN A 58 1.28 1.20 -13.24
N VAL A 59 1.54 1.09 -14.54
CA VAL A 59 1.00 -0.04 -15.35
C VAL A 59 1.47 -1.38 -14.79
N ARG A 60 2.77 -1.53 -14.55
CA ARG A 60 3.36 -2.77 -14.02
C ARG A 60 2.96 -3.02 -12.57
N ILE A 61 2.92 -1.96 -11.77
CA ILE A 61 2.50 -2.04 -10.36
C ILE A 61 1.02 -2.43 -10.28
N ASN A 62 0.15 -1.88 -11.12
CA ASN A 62 -1.27 -2.19 -11.13
C ASN A 62 -1.54 -3.61 -11.65
N GLN A 63 -0.76 -4.09 -12.61
CA GLN A 63 -0.81 -5.49 -13.03
C GLN A 63 -0.49 -6.43 -11.85
N LEU A 64 0.60 -6.16 -11.12
CA LEU A 64 0.97 -6.91 -9.93
C LEU A 64 -0.15 -6.84 -8.87
N ARG A 65 -0.64 -5.64 -8.55
CA ARG A 65 -1.69 -5.42 -7.54
C ARG A 65 -2.97 -6.18 -7.89
N SER A 66 -3.43 -6.08 -9.13
CA SER A 66 -4.64 -6.77 -9.60
C SER A 66 -4.58 -8.27 -9.33
N MET A 67 -3.45 -8.92 -9.67
CA MET A 67 -3.25 -10.34 -9.40
C MET A 67 -3.30 -10.69 -7.92
N THR A 68 -2.76 -9.82 -7.05
CA THR A 68 -2.76 -10.06 -5.60
C THR A 68 -4.12 -9.81 -4.97
N ILE A 69 -4.82 -8.75 -5.39
CA ILE A 69 -6.12 -8.37 -4.84
C ILE A 69 -7.17 -9.44 -5.19
N ALA A 70 -7.07 -10.04 -6.37
CA ALA A 70 -7.96 -11.13 -6.79
C ALA A 70 -7.63 -12.48 -6.13
N SER A 71 -6.51 -12.61 -5.39
CA SER A 71 -6.11 -13.88 -4.80
C SER A 71 -6.89 -14.20 -3.52
N VAL A 72 -7.17 -15.49 -3.32
CA VAL A 72 -7.85 -16.01 -2.13
C VAL A 72 -7.00 -15.69 -0.89
N ASP A 73 -7.65 -15.33 0.22
CA ASP A 73 -7.04 -14.99 1.51
C ASP A 73 -6.14 -13.75 1.55
N ARG A 74 -6.08 -12.94 0.48
CA ARG A 74 -5.24 -11.72 0.48
C ARG A 74 -5.72 -10.66 1.46
N ARG A 75 -7.03 -10.48 1.60
CA ARG A 75 -7.65 -9.33 2.26
C ARG A 75 -7.10 -9.11 3.67
N ASP A 76 -7.22 -10.09 4.55
CA ASP A 76 -6.87 -9.92 5.97
C ASP A 76 -5.37 -9.69 6.15
N ALA A 77 -4.54 -10.42 5.38
CA ALA A 77 -3.11 -10.20 5.35
C ALA A 77 -2.74 -8.79 4.84
N ALA A 78 -3.41 -8.30 3.79
CA ALA A 78 -3.17 -6.96 3.24
C ALA A 78 -3.53 -5.87 4.24
N ILE A 79 -4.67 -6.02 4.92
CA ILE A 79 -5.11 -5.10 5.98
C ILE A 79 -4.07 -5.04 7.10
N ALA A 80 -3.59 -6.19 7.58
CA ALA A 80 -2.57 -6.26 8.63
C ALA A 80 -1.26 -5.59 8.18
N GLU A 81 -0.74 -5.93 7.00
CA GLU A 81 0.50 -5.35 6.45
C GLU A 81 0.43 -3.83 6.30
N MET A 82 -0.69 -3.28 5.79
CA MET A 82 -0.87 -1.84 5.61
C MET A 82 -1.01 -1.11 6.96
N THR A 83 -1.66 -1.76 7.93
CA THR A 83 -1.77 -1.25 9.31
C THR A 83 -0.41 -1.19 10.00
N ASP A 84 0.44 -2.20 9.81
CA ASP A 84 1.81 -2.22 10.34
C ASP A 84 2.66 -1.07 9.80
N ILE A 85 2.56 -0.78 8.50
CA ILE A 85 3.24 0.37 7.88
C ILE A 85 2.79 1.67 8.57
N MET A 86 1.49 1.86 8.73
CA MET A 86 0.95 3.08 9.35
C MET A 86 1.37 3.21 10.82
N ASN A 87 1.34 2.13 11.59
CA ASN A 87 1.77 2.12 12.99
C ASN A 87 3.24 2.52 13.14
N ALA A 88 4.12 1.99 12.28
CA ALA A 88 5.53 2.35 12.26
C ALA A 88 5.78 3.82 11.88
N ILE A 89 4.96 4.35 10.96
CA ILE A 89 5.01 5.78 10.59
C ILE A 89 4.58 6.65 11.78
N LYS A 90 3.49 6.29 12.47
CA LYS A 90 2.98 7.01 13.65
C LYS A 90 3.96 6.99 14.82
N SER A 91 4.67 5.88 15.02
CA SER A 91 5.73 5.79 16.03
C SER A 91 7.00 6.55 15.64
N ARG A 92 7.02 7.17 14.46
CA ARG A 92 8.16 7.88 13.87
C ARG A 92 9.40 6.98 13.72
N ASN A 93 9.20 5.66 13.64
CA ASN A 93 10.25 4.67 13.47
C ASN A 93 10.50 4.38 11.98
N GLY A 94 11.51 5.04 11.42
CA GLY A 94 11.83 4.94 9.99
C GLY A 94 12.25 3.54 9.56
N ASP A 95 13.08 2.87 10.36
CA ASP A 95 13.59 1.54 10.05
C ASP A 95 12.48 0.48 10.06
N GLU A 96 11.56 0.59 11.02
CA GLU A 96 10.38 -0.29 11.10
C GLU A 96 9.40 -0.03 9.96
N ALA A 97 9.20 1.23 9.56
CA ALA A 97 8.35 1.58 8.43
C ALA A 97 8.92 1.05 7.11
N GLU A 98 10.24 1.16 6.91
CA GLU A 98 10.92 0.55 5.76
C GLU A 98 10.75 -0.96 5.77
N ALA A 99 11.01 -1.62 6.90
CA ALA A 99 10.91 -3.06 7.02
C ALA A 99 9.47 -3.56 6.75
N ALA A 100 8.45 -2.86 7.26
CA ALA A 100 7.05 -3.17 7.02
C ALA A 100 6.67 -3.00 5.54
N ALA A 101 7.07 -1.89 4.92
CA ALA A 101 6.79 -1.64 3.51
C ALA A 101 7.48 -2.67 2.59
N ARG A 102 8.72 -3.04 2.91
CA ARG A 102 9.46 -4.09 2.18
C ARG A 102 8.76 -5.44 2.28
N ARG A 103 8.36 -5.85 3.49
CA ARG A 103 7.60 -7.10 3.71
C ARG A 103 6.31 -7.12 2.90
N HIS A 104 5.55 -6.02 2.89
CA HIS A 104 4.31 -5.90 2.10
C HIS A 104 4.54 -6.16 0.61
N VAL A 105 5.55 -5.51 0.01
CA VAL A 105 5.88 -5.66 -1.41
C VAL A 105 6.36 -7.09 -1.71
N GLU A 106 7.17 -7.68 -0.84
CA GLU A 106 7.64 -9.06 -0.97
C GLU A 106 6.50 -10.08 -0.92
N GLN A 107 5.50 -9.89 -0.02
CA GLN A 107 4.31 -10.75 0.03
C GLN A 107 3.48 -10.63 -1.25
N ALA A 108 3.25 -9.40 -1.73
CA ALA A 108 2.56 -9.16 -2.99
C ALA A 108 3.27 -9.86 -4.16
N TRP A 109 4.59 -9.77 -4.23
CA TRP A 109 5.39 -10.47 -5.24
C TRP A 109 5.28 -11.99 -5.15
N ARG A 110 5.38 -12.56 -3.94
CA ARG A 110 5.26 -14.00 -3.70
C ARG A 110 3.91 -14.53 -4.19
N ILE A 111 2.82 -13.83 -3.85
CA ILE A 111 1.46 -14.18 -4.26
C ILE A 111 1.34 -14.11 -5.78
N ALA A 112 1.81 -13.02 -6.39
CA ALA A 112 1.77 -12.87 -7.84
C ALA A 112 2.52 -13.98 -8.58
N GLN A 113 3.68 -14.40 -8.08
CA GLN A 113 4.41 -15.53 -8.65
C GLN A 113 3.63 -16.85 -8.58
N GLN A 114 2.92 -17.10 -7.47
CA GLN A 114 2.07 -18.27 -7.33
C GLN A 114 0.92 -18.24 -8.32
N THR A 115 0.27 -17.08 -8.49
CA THR A 115 -0.80 -16.89 -9.49
C THR A 115 -0.30 -17.19 -10.90
N LEU A 116 0.86 -16.65 -11.31
CA LEU A 116 1.43 -16.87 -12.65
C LEU A 116 1.84 -18.32 -12.91
N ARG A 117 2.25 -19.06 -11.87
CA ARG A 117 2.62 -20.48 -12.01
C ARG A 117 1.40 -21.40 -12.13
N ASN A 118 0.25 -20.95 -11.63
CA ASN A 118 -0.99 -21.72 -11.57
C ASN A 118 -2.00 -21.29 -12.64
N SER A 119 -1.64 -20.32 -13.49
CA SER A 119 -2.40 -19.85 -14.66
C SER A 119 -2.00 -20.62 -15.91
#